data_AF-A0A2M7QSM8-F1
#
_entry.id   AF-A0A2M7QSM8-F1
#
_cell.length_a   1.000
_cell.length_b   1.000
_cell.length_c   1.000
_cell.angle_alpha   90.00
_cell.angle_beta   90.00
_cell.angle_gamma   90.00
#
_symmetry.space_group_name_H-M   'P 1'
#
loop_
_entity.id
_entity.type
_entity.pdbx_description
1 polymer ?
#
loop_
_entity_poly.entity_id
_entity_poly.type
_entity_poly.pdbx_seq_one_letter_code
_entity_poly.pdbx_strand_id
1 'polypeptide(L)'
;RVLKDSPVIIKAMDYLVRNFDQPLQKWRAVPKDVNNFPHAPWWHINDKTGLCVIDQGWENPTVEIIGYLRQYPNVFPSIILEKLTQKAIKLLLSYTNKMESEHILYCYLIFYNHIPEKYQIQIKSKLCELIKGTVNTNVNDWIDKYVPMPLQLVDDPKSPFFSLISNSLDHNLNFLINMVEKKEAWFPTWRWGQYEEDWEKAKIEWTGKNAVNNLIILKKFGRIEN
;
A
#
# COMPACT_ATOMS: atom_id res chain seq x y z
N ARG A 1 8.16 -12.94 -12.96
CA ARG A 1 7.15 -13.28 -11.93
C ARG A 1 7.75 -14.37 -11.06
N VAL A 2 7.75 -14.23 -9.74
CA VAL A 2 8.27 -15.26 -8.81
C VAL A 2 7.26 -16.41 -8.76
N LEU A 3 7.74 -17.66 -8.78
CA LEU A 3 6.88 -18.85 -8.68
C LEU A 3 6.27 -18.97 -7.28
N LYS A 4 5.05 -19.50 -7.18
CA LYS A 4 4.30 -19.60 -5.90
C LYS A 4 4.99 -20.51 -4.87
N ASP A 5 5.72 -21.49 -5.34
CA ASP A 5 6.51 -22.46 -4.56
C ASP A 5 7.96 -22.00 -4.34
N SER A 6 8.31 -20.78 -4.74
CA SER A 6 9.65 -20.23 -4.50
C SER A 6 9.95 -20.16 -3.00
N PRO A 7 11.18 -20.48 -2.56
CA PRO A 7 11.57 -20.43 -1.15
C PRO A 7 11.29 -19.09 -0.47
N VAL A 8 11.36 -17.97 -1.21
CA VAL A 8 11.06 -16.64 -0.66
C VAL A 8 9.57 -16.47 -0.34
N ILE A 9 8.69 -17.01 -1.19
CA ILE A 9 7.24 -16.92 -1.00
C ILE A 9 6.81 -17.82 0.15
N ILE A 10 7.34 -19.04 0.23
CA ILE A 10 7.07 -19.96 1.34
C ILE A 10 7.46 -19.30 2.68
N LYS A 11 8.70 -18.79 2.77
CA LYS A 11 9.18 -18.09 3.98
C LYS A 11 8.32 -16.86 4.34
N ALA A 12 7.87 -16.10 3.34
CA ALA A 12 6.98 -14.96 3.55
C ALA A 12 5.61 -15.39 4.10
N MET A 13 5.00 -16.44 3.53
CA MET A 13 3.72 -16.97 4.03
C MET A 13 3.87 -17.51 5.45
N ASP A 14 4.93 -18.28 5.73
CA ASP A 14 5.22 -18.80 7.07
C ASP A 14 5.42 -17.68 8.10
N TYR A 15 6.07 -16.58 7.69
CA TYR A 15 6.20 -15.40 8.53
C TYR A 15 4.84 -14.77 8.83
N LEU A 16 3.98 -14.58 7.82
CA LEU A 16 2.64 -14.02 8.02
C LEU A 16 1.81 -14.91 8.95
N VAL A 17 1.79 -16.23 8.73
CA VAL A 17 1.02 -17.17 9.56
C VAL A 17 1.48 -17.11 11.03
N ARG A 18 2.80 -17.11 11.28
CA ARG A 18 3.35 -17.07 12.64
C ARG A 18 3.13 -15.73 13.36
N ASN A 19 2.99 -14.64 12.62
CA ASN A 19 2.83 -13.29 13.18
C ASN A 19 1.38 -12.80 13.19
N PHE A 20 0.41 -13.68 12.96
CA PHE A 20 -0.99 -13.34 13.15
C PHE A 20 -1.31 -13.15 14.64
N ASP A 21 -1.74 -11.94 15.03
CA ASP A 21 -2.16 -11.62 16.39
C ASP A 21 -3.61 -12.10 16.59
N GLN A 22 -3.76 -13.27 17.21
CA GLN A 22 -5.08 -13.90 17.38
C GLN A 22 -6.03 -13.09 18.26
N PRO A 23 -5.63 -12.49 19.40
CA PRO A 23 -6.50 -11.59 20.16
C PRO A 23 -6.98 -10.37 19.35
N LEU A 24 -6.08 -9.72 18.60
CA LEU A 24 -6.43 -8.53 17.81
C LEU A 24 -7.05 -8.88 16.44
N GLN A 25 -7.01 -10.15 16.04
CA GLN A 25 -7.43 -10.66 14.74
C GLN A 25 -6.80 -9.87 13.58
N LYS A 26 -5.50 -9.58 13.67
CA LYS A 26 -4.80 -8.70 12.71
C LYS A 26 -3.29 -8.97 12.63
N TRP A 27 -2.62 -8.31 11.70
CA TRP A 27 -1.16 -8.23 11.67
C TRP A 27 -0.70 -6.85 12.14
N ARG A 28 0.39 -6.83 12.90
CA ARG A 28 1.02 -5.58 13.32
C ARG A 28 1.83 -4.98 12.18
N ALA A 29 1.91 -3.66 12.13
CA ALA A 29 2.69 -2.96 11.11
C ALA A 29 4.20 -3.25 11.22
N VAL A 30 4.69 -3.44 12.44
CA VAL A 30 6.10 -3.64 12.77
C VAL A 30 6.27 -4.63 13.92
N PRO A 31 7.43 -5.31 14.02
CA PRO A 31 7.71 -6.21 15.14
C PRO A 31 7.92 -5.43 16.44
N LYS A 32 7.78 -6.11 17.58
CA LYS A 32 7.80 -5.49 18.92
C LYS A 32 9.13 -4.82 19.29
N ASP A 33 10.21 -5.25 18.66
CA ASP A 33 11.58 -4.79 18.90
C ASP A 33 12.01 -3.67 17.95
N VAL A 34 11.10 -3.13 17.13
CA VAL A 34 11.40 -2.02 16.19
C VAL A 34 12.02 -0.80 16.87
N ASN A 35 11.66 -0.54 18.14
CA ASN A 35 12.20 0.58 18.92
C ASN A 35 13.71 0.47 19.17
N ASN A 36 14.32 -0.71 19.01
CA ASN A 36 15.76 -0.93 19.18
C ASN A 36 16.60 -0.52 17.95
N PHE A 37 15.96 -0.09 16.87
CA PHE A 37 16.61 0.25 15.60
C PHE A 37 16.15 1.63 15.11
N PRO A 38 16.92 2.34 14.27
CA PRO A 38 16.45 3.54 13.59
C PRO A 38 15.17 3.28 12.78
N HIS A 39 14.14 4.11 12.96
CA HIS A 39 12.84 3.92 12.31
C HIS A 39 12.08 5.24 12.13
N ALA A 40 11.08 5.22 11.25
CA ALA A 40 10.14 6.32 11.09
C ALA A 40 9.25 6.51 12.33
N PRO A 41 8.84 7.75 12.66
CA PRO A 41 8.07 8.02 13.89
C PRO A 41 6.73 7.26 13.95
N TRP A 42 6.10 6.98 12.81
CA TRP A 42 4.85 6.22 12.74
C TRP A 42 5.01 4.72 13.02
N TRP A 43 6.24 4.20 13.10
CA TRP A 43 6.54 2.83 13.52
C TRP A 43 6.92 2.71 14.99
N HIS A 44 7.11 3.83 15.68
CA HIS A 44 7.48 3.80 17.08
C HIS A 44 6.37 3.15 17.91
N ILE A 45 6.72 2.11 18.67
CA ILE A 45 5.79 1.42 19.54
C ILE A 45 5.68 2.20 20.85
N ASN A 46 4.45 2.50 21.26
CA ASN A 46 4.22 3.11 22.57
C ASN A 46 4.32 2.05 23.67
N ASP A 47 5.19 2.25 24.66
CA ASP A 47 5.44 1.27 25.73
C ASP A 47 4.20 0.91 26.56
N LYS A 48 3.22 1.82 26.68
CA LYS A 48 2.00 1.59 27.45
C LYS A 48 1.00 0.72 26.70
N THR A 49 0.85 0.94 25.39
CA THR A 49 -0.13 0.22 24.57
C THR A 49 0.47 -1.01 23.89
N GLY A 50 1.79 -1.05 23.70
CA GLY A 50 2.50 -2.08 22.93
C GLY A 50 2.19 -2.04 21.43
N LEU A 51 1.72 -0.90 20.92
CA LEU A 51 1.26 -0.67 19.55
C LEU A 51 1.83 0.64 18.98
N CYS A 52 2.12 0.68 17.68
CA CYS A 52 2.43 1.93 16.98
C CYS A 52 1.15 2.65 16.51
N VAL A 53 1.27 3.87 15.95
CA VAL A 53 0.11 4.63 15.45
C VAL A 53 -0.64 3.90 14.34
N ILE A 54 0.06 3.18 13.46
CA ILE A 54 -0.57 2.39 12.39
C ILE A 54 -1.44 1.27 13.00
N ASP A 55 -0.97 0.66 14.08
CA ASP A 55 -1.69 -0.39 14.80
C ASP A 55 -2.92 0.12 15.57
N GLN A 56 -3.27 1.42 15.52
CA GLN A 56 -4.56 1.88 16.01
C GLN A 56 -5.69 1.48 15.05
N GLY A 57 -5.38 1.41 13.75
CA GLY A 57 -6.26 0.85 12.73
C GLY A 57 -6.25 -0.68 12.73
N TRP A 58 -7.27 -1.27 12.12
CA TRP A 58 -7.29 -2.72 11.87
C TRP A 58 -6.77 -3.06 10.48
N GLU A 59 -6.96 -2.15 9.53
CA GLU A 59 -6.89 -2.38 8.09
C GLU A 59 -5.46 -2.44 7.53
N ASN A 60 -4.60 -1.49 7.91
CA ASN A 60 -3.21 -1.45 7.46
C ASN A 60 -2.30 -2.16 8.47
N PRO A 61 -1.57 -3.24 8.12
CA PRO A 61 -1.44 -3.89 6.79
C PRO A 61 -2.39 -5.09 6.58
N THR A 62 -3.22 -5.42 7.57
CA THR A 62 -4.06 -6.63 7.62
C THR A 62 -4.87 -6.92 6.35
N VAL A 63 -5.53 -5.93 5.76
CA VAL A 63 -6.40 -6.08 4.59
C VAL A 63 -5.62 -6.55 3.38
N GLU A 64 -4.44 -5.96 3.14
CA GLU A 64 -3.54 -6.39 2.07
C GLU A 64 -3.08 -7.85 2.30
N ILE A 65 -2.68 -8.17 3.54
CA ILE A 65 -2.22 -9.51 3.91
C ILE A 65 -3.31 -10.57 3.68
N ILE A 66 -4.57 -10.28 4.03
CA ILE A 66 -5.70 -11.17 3.73
C ILE A 66 -5.79 -11.44 2.23
N GLY A 67 -5.60 -10.41 1.40
CA GLY A 67 -5.55 -10.54 -0.06
C GLY A 67 -4.49 -11.54 -0.50
N TYR A 68 -3.26 -11.40 -0.02
CA TYR A 68 -2.19 -12.35 -0.34
C TYR A 68 -2.50 -13.77 0.15
N LEU A 69 -2.95 -13.95 1.39
CA LEU A 69 -3.26 -15.28 1.92
C LEU A 69 -4.35 -16.01 1.12
N ARG A 70 -5.29 -15.28 0.50
CA ARG A 70 -6.30 -15.86 -0.40
C ARG A 70 -5.71 -16.46 -1.68
N GLN A 71 -4.51 -16.04 -2.09
CA GLN A 71 -3.81 -16.59 -3.26
C GLN A 71 -3.06 -17.90 -2.97
N TYR A 72 -2.91 -18.25 -1.69
CA TYR A 72 -2.19 -19.41 -1.20
C TYR A 72 -3.11 -20.24 -0.28
N PRO A 73 -4.06 -20.98 -0.86
CA PRO A 73 -4.95 -21.84 -0.08
C PRO A 73 -4.10 -22.84 0.72
N ASN A 74 -4.58 -23.18 1.93
CA ASN A 74 -3.97 -24.13 2.88
C ASN A 74 -2.80 -23.62 3.73
N VAL A 75 -2.30 -22.39 3.53
CA VAL A 75 -1.27 -21.83 4.43
C VAL A 75 -1.85 -21.23 5.71
N PHE A 76 -3.14 -20.86 5.71
CA PHE A 76 -3.82 -20.21 6.83
C PHE A 76 -5.22 -20.82 7.04
N PRO A 77 -5.74 -20.88 8.29
CA PRO A 77 -7.05 -21.47 8.56
C PRO A 77 -8.18 -20.79 7.75
N SER A 78 -8.82 -21.55 6.86
CA SER A 78 -9.80 -21.05 5.90
C SER A 78 -10.99 -20.36 6.55
N ILE A 79 -11.49 -20.89 7.67
CA ILE A 79 -12.61 -20.32 8.44
C ILE A 79 -12.24 -18.94 9.00
N ILE A 80 -11.00 -18.78 9.50
CA ILE A 80 -10.52 -17.50 10.02
C ILE A 80 -10.34 -16.53 8.85
N LEU A 81 -9.70 -16.97 7.76
CA LEU A 81 -9.49 -16.14 6.57
C LEU A 81 -10.82 -15.60 5.98
N GLU A 82 -11.85 -16.44 5.97
CA GLU A 82 -13.21 -16.05 5.57
C GLU A 82 -13.78 -14.96 6.48
N LYS A 83 -13.73 -15.15 7.80
CA LYS A 83 -14.19 -14.13 8.77
C LYS A 83 -13.45 -12.80 8.60
N LEU A 84 -12.13 -12.82 8.42
CA LEU A 84 -11.33 -11.62 8.23
C LEU A 84 -11.67 -10.91 6.90
N THR A 85 -11.91 -11.68 5.83
CA THR A 85 -12.34 -11.13 4.54
C THR A 85 -13.70 -10.44 4.67
N GLN A 86 -14.68 -11.08 5.32
CA GLN A 86 -15.99 -10.47 5.55
C GLN A 86 -15.89 -9.20 6.41
N LYS A 87 -15.02 -9.19 7.43
CA LYS A 87 -14.75 -8.00 8.24
C LYS A 87 -14.18 -6.87 7.38
N ALA A 88 -13.19 -7.13 6.53
CA ALA A 88 -12.61 -6.15 5.62
C ALA A 88 -13.67 -5.56 4.67
N ILE A 89 -14.51 -6.41 4.06
CA ILE A 89 -15.61 -5.97 3.20
C ILE A 89 -16.60 -5.08 3.98
N LYS A 90 -17.01 -5.50 5.17
CA LYS A 90 -17.94 -4.73 6.01
C LYS A 90 -17.38 -3.36 6.38
N LEU A 91 -16.10 -3.30 6.77
CA LEU A 91 -15.42 -2.04 7.11
C LEU A 91 -15.34 -1.12 5.89
N LEU A 92 -14.89 -1.65 4.74
CA LEU A 92 -14.84 -0.89 3.49
C LEU A 92 -16.18 -0.24 3.13
N LEU A 93 -17.26 -1.03 3.21
CA LEU A 93 -18.62 -0.58 2.92
C LEU A 93 -19.17 0.43 3.93
N SER A 94 -18.59 0.51 5.13
CA SER A 94 -18.97 1.47 6.17
C SER A 94 -18.33 2.84 6.03
N TYR A 95 -17.24 2.95 5.27
CA TYR A 95 -16.65 4.24 4.95
C TYR A 95 -17.61 5.09 4.13
N THR A 96 -17.54 6.40 4.36
CA THR A 96 -18.27 7.40 3.58
C THR A 96 -17.62 7.54 2.20
N ASN A 97 -17.41 8.77 1.72
CA ASN A 97 -16.88 9.05 0.39
C ASN A 97 -15.36 9.22 0.37
N LYS A 98 -14.67 9.19 1.52
CA LYS A 98 -13.22 9.38 1.61
C LYS A 98 -12.60 8.48 2.68
N MET A 99 -11.38 8.01 2.42
CA MET A 99 -10.55 7.33 3.43
C MET A 99 -9.82 8.35 4.31
N GLU A 100 -9.80 8.11 5.62
CA GLU A 100 -9.05 8.93 6.58
C GLU A 100 -7.54 8.81 6.35
N SER A 101 -7.07 7.65 5.91
CA SER A 101 -5.70 7.41 5.48
C SER A 101 -5.66 6.73 4.11
N GLU A 102 -4.86 7.29 3.21
CA GLU A 102 -4.59 6.73 1.88
C GLU A 102 -3.96 5.33 1.94
N HIS A 103 -3.20 5.03 3.00
CA HIS A 103 -2.58 3.72 3.18
C HIS A 103 -3.59 2.60 3.37
N ILE A 104 -4.75 2.91 3.97
CA ILE A 104 -5.86 1.97 4.08
C ILE A 104 -6.43 1.70 2.68
N LEU A 105 -6.60 2.75 1.86
CA LEU A 105 -7.08 2.60 0.48
C LEU A 105 -6.12 1.74 -0.36
N TYR A 106 -4.80 1.96 -0.25
CA TYR A 106 -3.80 1.14 -0.93
C TYR A 106 -3.92 -0.35 -0.56
N CYS A 107 -4.12 -0.65 0.73
CA CYS A 107 -4.34 -2.03 1.19
C CYS A 107 -5.58 -2.64 0.53
N TYR A 108 -6.69 -1.90 0.43
CA TYR A 108 -7.92 -2.38 -0.20
C TYR A 108 -7.80 -2.59 -1.71
N LEU A 109 -7.00 -1.78 -2.41
CA LEU A 109 -6.74 -1.98 -3.84
C LEU A 109 -5.97 -3.28 -4.10
N ILE A 110 -4.99 -3.58 -3.24
CA ILE A 110 -4.27 -4.86 -3.32
C ILE A 110 -5.18 -6.02 -2.92
N PHE A 111 -5.99 -5.87 -1.86
CA PHE A 111 -6.99 -6.86 -1.48
C PHE A 111 -7.96 -7.17 -2.62
N TYR A 112 -8.50 -6.14 -3.28
CA TYR A 112 -9.41 -6.29 -4.43
C TYR A 112 -8.81 -7.18 -5.53
N ASN A 113 -7.53 -6.99 -5.86
CA ASN A 113 -6.86 -7.76 -6.91
C ASN A 113 -6.66 -9.25 -6.56
N HIS A 114 -6.79 -9.63 -5.29
CA HIS A 114 -6.43 -10.96 -4.79
C HIS A 114 -7.56 -11.72 -4.11
N ILE A 115 -8.77 -11.18 -4.06
CA ILE A 115 -9.96 -11.87 -3.54
C ILE A 115 -10.80 -12.52 -4.64
N PRO A 116 -11.67 -13.51 -4.30
CA PRO A 116 -12.64 -14.08 -5.23
C PRO A 116 -13.52 -13.02 -5.92
N GLU A 117 -13.86 -13.26 -7.19
CA GLU A 117 -14.63 -12.34 -8.03
C GLU A 117 -15.94 -11.88 -7.40
N LYS A 118 -16.67 -12.77 -6.71
CA LYS A 118 -17.90 -12.41 -5.99
C LYS A 118 -17.72 -11.24 -5.02
N TYR A 119 -16.57 -11.16 -4.35
CA TYR A 119 -16.26 -10.06 -3.42
C TYR A 119 -15.75 -8.82 -4.17
N GLN A 120 -15.03 -9.01 -5.27
CA GLN A 120 -14.64 -7.90 -6.14
C GLN A 120 -15.89 -7.15 -6.65
N ILE A 121 -16.88 -7.88 -7.17
CA ILE A 121 -18.15 -7.31 -7.63
C ILE A 121 -18.82 -6.51 -6.50
N GLN A 122 -18.87 -7.09 -5.30
CA GLN A 122 -19.50 -6.47 -4.13
C GLN A 122 -18.87 -5.13 -3.72
N ILE A 123 -17.54 -5.00 -3.77
CA ILE A 123 -16.84 -3.82 -3.25
C ILE A 123 -16.43 -2.81 -4.32
N LYS A 124 -16.50 -3.16 -5.62
CA LYS A 124 -16.00 -2.32 -6.71
C LYS A 124 -16.58 -0.90 -6.69
N SER A 125 -17.90 -0.77 -6.53
CA SER A 125 -18.56 0.54 -6.54
C SER A 125 -18.07 1.44 -5.40
N LYS A 126 -17.94 0.88 -4.19
CA LYS A 126 -17.41 1.61 -3.03
C LYS A 126 -15.95 2.00 -3.22
N LEU A 127 -15.12 1.15 -3.83
CA LEU A 127 -13.75 1.54 -4.19
C LEU A 127 -13.71 2.68 -5.20
N CYS A 128 -14.57 2.69 -6.21
CA CYS A 128 -14.66 3.83 -7.14
C CYS A 128 -15.00 5.14 -6.41
N GLU A 129 -15.92 5.11 -5.46
CA GLU A 129 -16.26 6.27 -4.63
C GLU A 129 -15.05 6.76 -3.82
N LEU A 130 -14.40 5.84 -3.09
CA LEU A 130 -13.27 6.17 -2.21
C LEU A 130 -12.04 6.64 -2.99
N ILE A 131 -11.76 6.05 -4.16
CA ILE A 131 -10.69 6.54 -5.06
C ILE A 131 -10.96 7.99 -5.43
N LYS A 132 -12.17 8.32 -5.88
CA LYS A 132 -12.55 9.68 -6.26
C LYS A 132 -12.46 10.68 -5.12
N GLY A 133 -12.89 10.30 -3.91
CA GLY A 133 -12.86 11.20 -2.76
C GLY A 133 -11.50 11.31 -2.08
N THR A 134 -10.57 10.39 -2.36
CA THR A 134 -9.25 10.36 -1.72
C THR A 134 -8.13 10.88 -2.62
N VAL A 135 -8.20 10.65 -3.95
CA VAL A 135 -7.14 11.04 -4.88
C VAL A 135 -6.88 12.55 -4.87
N ASN A 136 -5.61 12.94 -4.77
CA ASN A 136 -5.19 14.32 -4.96
C ASN A 136 -4.85 14.54 -6.44
N THR A 137 -5.58 15.43 -7.12
CA THR A 137 -5.37 15.76 -8.54
C THR A 137 -4.64 17.09 -8.75
N ASN A 138 -4.12 17.71 -7.69
CA ASN A 138 -3.46 19.00 -7.74
C ASN A 138 -1.95 18.81 -7.92
N VAL A 139 -1.45 19.11 -9.13
CA VAL A 139 -0.04 18.93 -9.50
C VAL A 139 0.93 19.66 -8.56
N ASN A 140 0.54 20.82 -8.03
CA ASN A 140 1.40 21.59 -7.13
C ASN A 140 1.62 20.87 -5.79
N ASP A 141 0.60 20.15 -5.30
CA ASP A 141 0.72 19.38 -4.05
C ASP A 141 1.70 18.21 -4.22
N TRP A 142 1.85 17.68 -5.43
CA TRP A 142 2.73 16.52 -5.69
C TRP A 142 4.22 16.85 -5.57
N ILE A 143 4.60 18.13 -5.57
CA ILE A 143 6.00 18.57 -5.55
C ILE A 143 6.62 18.32 -4.18
N ASP A 144 5.92 18.67 -3.10
CA ASP A 144 6.48 18.70 -1.74
C ASP A 144 5.54 18.18 -0.66
N LYS A 145 4.28 17.87 -0.97
CA LYS A 145 3.34 17.31 0.01
C LYS A 145 3.30 15.80 -0.05
N TYR A 146 2.97 15.22 1.10
CA TYR A 146 2.62 13.81 1.21
C TYR A 146 1.13 13.65 0.94
N VAL A 147 0.78 13.31 -0.31
CA VAL A 147 -0.61 13.20 -0.78
C VAL A 147 -0.81 11.98 -1.69
N PRO A 148 -2.01 11.39 -1.73
CA PRO A 148 -2.31 10.24 -2.57
C PRO A 148 -2.42 10.61 -4.05
N MET A 149 -1.35 10.35 -4.80
CA MET A 149 -1.30 10.63 -6.24
C MET A 149 -2.05 9.58 -7.06
N PRO A 150 -2.55 9.95 -8.27
CA PRO A 150 -3.26 9.03 -9.16
C PRO A 150 -2.57 7.69 -9.39
N LEU A 151 -1.26 7.69 -9.67
CA LEU A 151 -0.48 6.46 -9.96
C LEU A 151 -0.21 5.59 -8.72
N GLN A 152 -0.42 6.11 -7.51
CA GLN A 152 -0.37 5.29 -6.28
C GLN A 152 -1.67 4.52 -6.07
N LEU A 153 -2.76 4.95 -6.71
CA LEU A 153 -4.07 4.29 -6.65
C LEU A 153 -4.31 3.39 -7.87
N VAL A 154 -3.82 3.79 -9.04
CA VAL A 154 -3.96 3.03 -10.28
C VAL A 154 -2.63 3.05 -11.04
N ASP A 155 -1.91 1.93 -10.97
CA ASP A 155 -0.55 1.78 -11.50
C ASP A 155 -0.46 0.86 -12.74
N ASP A 156 -1.61 0.47 -13.31
CA ASP A 156 -1.71 -0.41 -14.48
C ASP A 156 -2.82 0.07 -15.43
N PRO A 157 -2.56 0.24 -16.74
CA PRO A 157 -3.58 0.62 -17.71
C PRO A 157 -4.72 -0.41 -17.84
N LYS A 158 -4.51 -1.66 -17.40
CA LYS A 158 -5.52 -2.72 -17.36
C LYS A 158 -6.35 -2.71 -16.08
N SER A 159 -6.06 -1.80 -15.14
CA SER A 159 -6.82 -1.69 -13.90
C SER A 159 -8.30 -1.44 -14.19
N PRO A 160 -9.23 -2.11 -13.48
CA PRO A 160 -10.66 -1.86 -13.61
C PRO A 160 -11.08 -0.46 -13.14
N PHE A 161 -10.15 0.30 -12.54
CA PHE A 161 -10.33 1.68 -12.10
C PHE A 161 -9.65 2.70 -13.02
N PHE A 162 -9.01 2.28 -14.12
CA PHE A 162 -8.27 3.18 -15.02
C PHE A 162 -9.11 4.34 -15.57
N SER A 163 -10.29 4.03 -16.13
CA SER A 163 -11.18 5.03 -16.72
C SER A 163 -11.77 6.02 -15.70
N LEU A 164 -11.66 5.72 -14.40
CA LEU A 164 -12.19 6.56 -13.34
C LEU A 164 -11.43 7.88 -13.21
N ILE A 165 -10.11 7.84 -13.46
CA ILE A 165 -9.17 8.95 -13.21
C ILE A 165 -8.14 9.10 -14.34
N SER A 166 -8.44 8.62 -15.56
CA SER A 166 -7.50 8.57 -16.68
C SER A 166 -6.81 9.90 -16.98
N ASN A 167 -7.56 11.01 -16.98
CA ASN A 167 -6.99 12.34 -17.20
C ASN A 167 -5.94 12.70 -16.12
N SER A 168 -6.24 12.37 -14.86
CA SER A 168 -5.31 12.60 -13.74
C SER A 168 -4.10 11.65 -13.80
N LEU A 169 -4.26 10.42 -14.33
CA LEU A 169 -3.15 9.50 -14.55
C LEU A 169 -2.17 10.07 -15.58
N ASP A 170 -2.67 10.60 -16.70
CA ASP A 170 -1.81 11.21 -17.72
C ASP A 170 -1.03 12.43 -17.18
N HIS A 171 -1.69 13.29 -16.39
CA HIS A 171 -1.01 14.38 -15.70
C HIS A 171 0.06 13.89 -14.72
N ASN A 172 -0.23 12.82 -13.97
CA ASN A 172 0.72 12.28 -13.00
C ASN A 172 1.91 11.59 -13.67
N LEU A 173 1.71 10.92 -14.81
CA LEU A 173 2.79 10.37 -15.63
C LEU A 173 3.72 11.47 -16.16
N ASN A 174 3.14 12.55 -16.71
CA ASN A 174 3.92 13.69 -17.20
C ASN A 174 4.66 14.39 -16.04
N PHE A 175 4.04 14.48 -14.88
CA PHE A 175 4.69 14.98 -13.67
C PHE A 175 5.93 14.15 -13.30
N LEU A 176 5.84 12.81 -13.31
CA LEU A 176 6.99 11.95 -13.00
C LEU A 176 8.16 12.19 -13.96
N ILE A 177 7.90 12.28 -15.27
CA ILE A 177 8.93 12.56 -16.29
C ILE A 177 9.58 13.93 -16.03
N ASN A 178 8.77 14.98 -15.89
CA ASN A 178 9.27 16.33 -15.66
C ASN A 178 10.06 16.45 -14.34
N MET A 179 9.69 15.69 -13.32
CA MET A 179 10.39 15.71 -12.03
C MET A 179 11.79 15.12 -12.13
N VAL A 180 11.96 13.96 -12.79
CA VAL A 180 13.29 13.35 -12.91
C VAL A 180 14.22 14.15 -13.82
N GLU A 181 13.69 14.79 -14.86
CA GLU A 181 14.48 15.71 -15.70
C GLU A 181 15.02 16.93 -14.93
N LYS A 182 14.25 17.43 -13.95
CA LYS A 182 14.63 18.62 -13.16
C LYS A 182 15.45 18.32 -11.90
N LYS A 183 15.27 17.13 -11.32
CA LYS A 183 15.82 16.77 -9.99
C LYS A 183 16.79 15.58 -10.06
N GLU A 184 17.05 15.03 -11.24
CA GLU A 184 17.91 13.85 -11.49
C GLU A 184 17.39 12.53 -10.88
N ALA A 185 16.52 12.58 -9.87
CA ALA A 185 15.90 11.42 -9.24
C ALA A 185 14.53 11.75 -8.61
N TRP A 186 13.79 10.70 -8.24
CA TRP A 186 12.54 10.81 -7.48
C TRP A 186 12.78 10.63 -5.98
N PHE A 187 13.13 11.73 -5.32
CA PHE A 187 13.32 11.75 -3.87
C PHE A 187 12.00 11.59 -3.10
N PRO A 188 12.03 11.02 -1.88
CA PRO A 188 10.89 11.05 -0.97
C PRO A 188 10.43 12.48 -0.65
N THR A 189 9.11 12.72 -0.61
CA THR A 189 8.51 13.98 -0.14
C THR A 189 8.32 14.04 1.38
N TRP A 190 8.81 13.03 2.09
CA TRP A 190 8.69 12.86 3.53
C TRP A 190 10.06 12.54 4.14
N ARG A 191 10.18 12.73 5.44
CA ARG A 191 11.39 12.44 6.23
C ARG A 191 11.03 11.92 7.61
N TRP A 192 11.95 11.21 8.27
CA TRP A 192 11.72 10.71 9.62
C TRP A 192 11.72 11.83 10.67
N GLY A 193 12.58 12.86 10.51
CA GLY A 193 12.76 13.90 11.52
C GLY A 193 13.38 13.40 12.83
N GLN A 194 14.02 12.23 12.75
CA GLN A 194 14.76 11.55 13.81
C GLN A 194 15.73 10.56 13.15
N TYR A 195 16.77 10.14 13.88
CA TYR A 195 17.84 9.28 13.36
C TYR A 195 18.47 9.83 12.07
N GLU A 196 18.85 11.11 12.04
CA GLU A 196 19.20 11.83 10.80
C GLU A 196 20.31 11.16 9.97
N GLU A 197 21.33 10.60 10.63
CA GLU A 197 22.40 9.86 9.93
C GLU A 197 21.89 8.60 9.22
N ASP A 198 20.96 7.88 9.85
CA ASP A 198 20.35 6.68 9.25
C ASP A 198 19.26 7.03 8.25
N TRP A 199 18.56 8.15 8.46
CA TRP A 199 17.62 8.70 7.51
C TRP A 199 18.30 9.04 6.19
N GLU A 200 19.48 9.68 6.19
CA GLU A 200 20.17 10.00 4.92
C GLU A 200 20.57 8.73 4.15
N LYS A 201 20.90 7.62 4.84
CA LYS A 201 21.10 6.31 4.19
C LYS A 201 19.79 5.77 3.62
N ALA A 202 18.74 5.73 4.45
CA ALA A 202 17.42 5.23 4.06
C ALA A 202 16.83 6.03 2.89
N LYS A 203 17.05 7.34 2.84
CA LYS A 203 16.61 8.23 1.77
C LYS A 203 17.19 7.82 0.42
N ILE A 204 18.46 7.39 0.36
CA ILE A 204 19.07 6.87 -0.87
C ILE A 204 18.37 5.58 -1.31
N GLU A 205 18.13 4.65 -0.38
CA GLU A 205 17.43 3.39 -0.66
C GLU A 205 15.98 3.64 -1.14
N TRP A 206 15.28 4.57 -0.50
CA TRP A 206 13.93 4.98 -0.91
C TRP A 206 13.93 5.65 -2.27
N THR A 207 14.91 6.50 -2.58
CA THR A 207 15.08 7.07 -3.92
C THR A 207 15.26 5.95 -4.96
N GLY A 208 16.08 4.94 -4.67
CA GLY A 208 16.26 3.77 -5.55
C GLY A 208 14.97 2.99 -5.77
N LYS A 209 14.23 2.71 -4.70
CA LYS A 209 12.92 2.05 -4.76
C LYS A 209 11.91 2.87 -5.58
N ASN A 210 11.82 4.18 -5.35
CA ASN A 210 10.94 5.08 -6.09
C ASN A 210 11.31 5.09 -7.57
N ALA A 211 12.60 5.13 -7.90
CA ALA A 211 13.06 5.08 -9.28
C ALA A 211 12.63 3.80 -9.99
N VAL A 212 12.87 2.63 -9.39
CA VAL A 212 12.44 1.35 -9.98
C VAL A 212 10.92 1.32 -10.16
N ASN A 213 10.15 1.72 -9.14
CA ASN A 213 8.69 1.73 -9.22
C ASN A 213 8.18 2.67 -10.32
N ASN A 214 8.70 3.89 -10.40
CA ASN A 214 8.28 4.87 -11.39
C ASN A 214 8.65 4.43 -12.80
N LEU A 215 9.83 3.85 -13.02
CA LEU A 215 10.22 3.30 -14.32
C LEU A 215 9.33 2.13 -14.74
N ILE A 216 8.98 1.22 -13.82
CA ILE A 216 8.04 0.13 -14.10
C ILE A 216 6.68 0.70 -14.50
N ILE A 217 6.18 1.71 -13.78
CA ILE A 217 4.91 2.38 -14.10
C ILE A 217 4.98 3.05 -15.47
N LEU A 218 5.99 3.89 -15.72
CA LEU A 218 6.17 4.57 -17.01
C LEU A 218 6.22 3.56 -18.17
N LYS A 219 6.92 2.43 -17.99
CA LYS A 219 6.97 1.34 -18.96
C LYS A 219 5.59 0.68 -19.16
N LYS A 220 4.86 0.35 -18.09
CA LYS A 220 3.50 -0.22 -18.18
C LYS A 220 2.56 0.67 -19.00
N PHE A 221 2.70 1.99 -18.85
CA PHE A 221 1.90 2.99 -19.58
C PHE A 221 2.52 3.41 -20.93
N GLY A 222 3.58 2.74 -21.39
CA GLY A 222 4.19 3.00 -22.69
C GLY A 222 4.85 4.37 -22.82
N ARG A 223 5.27 4.99 -21.70
CA ARG A 223 5.96 6.28 -21.70
C ARG A 223 7.46 6.17 -21.96
N ILE A 224 8.03 4.98 -21.79
CA ILE A 224 9.44 4.68 -22.04
C ILE A 224 9.57 3.32 -22.73
N GLU A 225 10.61 3.17 -23.55
CA GLU A 225 10.95 1.92 -24.24
C GLU A 225 11.78 0.98 -23.35
N ASN A 226 12.06 -0.22 -23.87
CA ASN A 226 12.88 -1.24 -23.21
C ASN A 226 14.37 -0.94 -23.26
#